data_AF-A0A4Z2I1U1-F1
#
_entry.id   AF-A0A4Z2I1U1-F1
#
_cell.length_a   1.000
_cell.length_b   1.000
_cell.length_c   1.000
_cell.angle_alpha   90.00
_cell.angle_beta   90.00
_cell.angle_gamma   90.00
#
_symmetry.space_group_name_H-M   'P 1'
#
loop_
_entity.id
_entity.type
_entity.pdbx_description
1 polymer ?
#
loop_
_entity_poly.entity_id
_entity_poly.type
_entity_poly.pdbx_seq_one_letter_code
_entity_poly.pdbx_strand_id
1 'polypeptide(L)'
;MHPCSQRKHFTGRLRRHFLISQKKMSSSRKRSKVKDAEQKSKKHKVTPHYGLHNQGATCYLNSVLQVLSMTTEIHDRLEPRAQITDQELKNIFKKLKETTCKTENITQSLGIENVLQQRDAAECLELILNKISPLASEAFRGHLTYTTRCSSGHVINKETNPFWTLPLSLKDSHDSTFSVESGLEKFFRPKSFNGANMVYCSECEEKTEAESGCDMGTCPQILTLLLKRFDVINMTQTDRTVEVPRALEREGRRYDLYGMVNHMGSLRGGHYTAVILPSEDHTWYEFDDTRVNKVEEQPFAETETYSSSTAYLLVYRASGSPRDEVKEPEVDDRRDTITVEERHEKKVTMNGDVSVTSNSSRQPLDGGVEVAMLEKGCKKESENPQPRCKMHPLWIALIVVLGVLFVVLVVALPLVL
;
A
#
# COMPACT_ATOMS: atom_id res chain seq x y z
N MET A 1 14.91 81.15 -78.72
CA MET A 1 16.00 81.27 -77.73
C MET A 1 15.41 81.20 -76.32
N HIS A 2 16.15 80.56 -75.40
CA HIS A 2 15.86 80.29 -73.97
C HIS A 2 14.90 79.13 -73.60
N PRO A 3 15.17 78.44 -72.46
CA PRO A 3 14.96 77.01 -72.26
C PRO A 3 14.05 76.71 -71.06
N CYS A 4 13.75 75.43 -70.84
CA CYS A 4 12.90 74.96 -69.75
C CYS A 4 13.69 74.10 -68.74
N SER A 5 13.49 74.37 -67.45
CA SER A 5 14.01 73.61 -66.32
C SER A 5 12.96 72.60 -65.85
N GLN A 6 13.37 71.42 -65.36
CA GLN A 6 13.03 70.98 -63.99
C GLN A 6 13.77 69.67 -63.60
N ARG A 7 14.44 69.74 -62.43
CA ARG A 7 14.88 68.60 -61.60
C ARG A 7 13.75 68.24 -60.64
N LYS A 8 13.59 66.94 -60.32
CA LYS A 8 13.61 66.34 -58.95
C LYS A 8 13.00 64.93 -58.94
N HIS A 9 13.36 64.19 -57.88
CA HIS A 9 12.81 62.92 -57.40
C HIS A 9 13.37 61.62 -57.98
N PHE A 10 14.48 61.10 -57.42
CA PHE A 10 14.70 59.64 -57.33
C PHE A 10 15.80 59.23 -56.32
N THR A 11 15.82 59.76 -55.08
CA THR A 11 16.83 59.34 -54.06
C THR A 11 16.28 59.02 -52.66
N GLY A 12 14.95 59.06 -52.45
CA GLY A 12 14.35 58.80 -51.13
C GLY A 12 13.99 57.33 -50.82
N ARG A 13 13.76 56.49 -51.84
CA ARG A 13 13.14 55.15 -51.65
C ARG A 13 14.16 54.05 -51.26
N LEU A 14 15.39 54.13 -51.76
CA LEU A 14 16.44 53.14 -51.46
C LEU A 14 17.06 53.30 -50.05
N ARG A 15 17.20 54.52 -49.52
CA ARG A 15 17.74 54.74 -48.16
C ARG A 15 16.81 54.23 -47.06
N ARG A 16 15.48 54.29 -47.24
CA ARG A 16 14.51 53.75 -46.26
C ARG A 16 14.54 52.22 -46.20
N HIS A 17 14.69 51.53 -47.34
CA HIS A 17 14.76 50.06 -47.35
C HIS A 17 16.02 49.52 -46.65
N PHE A 18 17.17 50.19 -46.80
CA PHE A 18 18.42 49.76 -46.15
C PHE A 18 18.38 49.94 -44.62
N LEU A 19 17.84 51.07 -44.13
CA LEU A 19 17.69 51.33 -42.69
C LEU A 19 16.67 50.41 -42.01
N ILE A 20 15.59 50.03 -42.71
CA ILE A 20 14.60 49.06 -42.19
C ILE A 20 15.20 47.66 -42.11
N SER A 21 16.01 47.26 -43.09
CA SER A 21 16.69 45.95 -43.08
C SER A 21 17.72 45.84 -41.95
N GLN A 22 18.54 46.88 -41.73
CA GLN A 22 19.49 46.90 -40.60
C GLN A 22 18.80 46.92 -39.23
N LYS A 23 17.68 47.66 -39.08
CA LYS A 23 16.88 47.63 -37.84
C LYS A 23 16.28 46.24 -37.59
N LYS A 24 15.73 45.57 -38.61
CA LYS A 24 15.19 44.19 -38.52
C LYS A 24 16.28 43.15 -38.21
N MET A 25 17.49 43.29 -38.76
CA MET A 25 18.61 42.41 -38.43
C MET A 25 19.12 42.64 -37.00
N SER A 26 19.15 43.88 -36.51
CA SER A 26 19.52 44.20 -35.12
C SER A 26 18.47 43.71 -34.10
N SER A 27 17.18 43.82 -34.44
CA SER A 27 16.09 43.34 -33.58
C SER A 27 16.03 41.81 -33.58
N SER A 28 16.30 41.15 -34.72
CA SER A 28 16.39 39.68 -34.80
C SER A 28 17.59 39.14 -34.00
N ARG A 29 18.77 39.77 -34.08
CA ARG A 29 19.94 39.42 -33.24
C ARG A 29 19.72 39.70 -31.75
N LYS A 30 18.97 40.76 -31.38
CA LYS A 30 18.57 40.99 -29.99
C LYS A 30 17.57 39.92 -29.52
N ARG A 31 16.60 39.53 -30.36
CA ARG A 31 15.61 38.50 -30.03
C ARG A 31 16.23 37.09 -29.95
N SER A 32 17.23 36.78 -30.79
CA SER A 32 17.99 35.53 -30.69
C SER A 32 18.89 35.53 -29.45
N LYS A 33 19.60 36.62 -29.15
CA LYS A 33 20.40 36.73 -27.92
C LYS A 33 19.58 36.70 -26.64
N VAL A 34 18.36 37.25 -26.63
CA VAL A 34 17.43 37.14 -25.49
C VAL A 34 16.91 35.72 -25.36
N LYS A 35 16.55 35.04 -26.46
CA LYS A 35 16.16 33.61 -26.42
C LYS A 35 17.31 32.69 -26.01
N ASP A 36 18.52 32.93 -26.50
CA ASP A 36 19.73 32.19 -26.11
C ASP A 36 20.14 32.48 -24.66
N ALA A 37 19.86 33.69 -24.14
CA ALA A 37 20.07 34.06 -22.74
C ALA A 37 18.97 33.51 -21.82
N GLU A 38 17.71 33.45 -22.28
CA GLU A 38 16.57 32.86 -21.58
C GLU A 38 16.71 31.32 -21.53
N GLN A 39 17.25 30.72 -22.60
CA GLN A 39 17.58 29.30 -22.71
C GLN A 39 18.90 28.93 -22.01
N LYS A 40 19.84 29.88 -21.81
CA LYS A 40 21.01 29.74 -20.90
C LYS A 40 20.72 30.12 -19.44
N SER A 41 19.60 30.80 -19.15
CA SER A 41 19.16 31.12 -17.79
C SER A 41 18.30 30.02 -17.14
N LYS A 42 17.89 29.00 -17.92
CA LYS A 42 17.63 27.66 -17.38
C LYS A 42 18.95 27.00 -16.95
N LYS A 43 19.71 27.68 -16.08
CA LYS A 43 20.65 27.03 -15.18
C LYS A 43 19.89 25.86 -14.57
N HIS A 44 20.48 24.66 -14.61
CA HIS A 44 20.01 23.52 -13.85
C HIS A 44 19.60 24.03 -12.46
N LYS A 45 18.29 24.10 -12.21
CA LYS A 45 17.80 24.09 -10.85
C LYS A 45 18.32 22.75 -10.34
N VAL A 46 19.35 22.77 -9.52
CA VAL A 46 19.79 21.58 -8.80
C VAL A 46 18.57 21.22 -7.96
N THR A 47 17.75 20.31 -8.46
CA THR A 47 16.69 19.71 -7.67
C THR A 47 17.42 18.84 -6.66
N PRO A 48 17.27 19.09 -5.34
CA PRO A 48 17.98 18.32 -4.31
C PRO A 48 17.54 16.85 -4.29
N HIS A 49 16.48 16.52 -5.03
CA HIS A 49 15.90 15.21 -5.13
C HIS A 49 15.95 14.70 -6.56
N TYR A 50 16.14 13.40 -6.70
CA TYR A 50 16.31 12.72 -7.98
C TYR A 50 15.21 11.68 -8.22
N GLY A 51 14.97 11.40 -9.49
CA GLY A 51 13.91 10.49 -9.92
C GLY A 51 14.37 9.04 -10.08
N LEU A 52 13.46 8.19 -10.56
CA LEU A 52 13.72 6.81 -10.94
C LEU A 52 13.38 6.58 -12.42
N HIS A 53 14.21 5.83 -13.12
CA HIS A 53 13.91 5.44 -14.50
C HIS A 53 12.75 4.44 -14.53
N ASN A 54 11.73 4.75 -15.33
CA ASN A 54 10.67 3.80 -15.62
C ASN A 54 11.15 2.76 -16.63
N GLN A 55 11.08 1.48 -16.26
CA GLN A 55 11.48 0.35 -17.11
C GLN A 55 10.41 -0.01 -18.16
N GLY A 56 9.23 0.62 -18.09
CA GLY A 56 8.11 0.40 -19.00
C GLY A 56 6.81 0.85 -18.34
N ALA A 57 6.20 -0.02 -17.56
CA ALA A 57 4.97 0.21 -16.81
C ALA A 57 5.18 0.13 -15.28
N THR A 58 6.36 0.55 -14.82
CA THR A 58 6.83 0.40 -13.43
C THR A 58 6.61 1.63 -12.54
N CYS A 59 5.75 2.57 -12.94
CA CYS A 59 5.50 3.80 -12.17
C CYS A 59 4.92 3.53 -10.78
N TYR A 60 4.17 2.43 -10.59
CA TYR A 60 3.70 1.96 -9.28
C TYR A 60 4.87 1.70 -8.32
N LEU A 61 5.90 0.99 -8.81
CA LEU A 61 7.10 0.66 -8.06
C LEU A 61 7.92 1.92 -7.78
N ASN A 62 8.12 2.77 -8.79
CA ASN A 62 8.88 4.00 -8.63
C ASN A 62 8.25 4.91 -7.56
N SER A 63 6.93 5.06 -7.57
CA SER A 63 6.20 5.87 -6.58
C SER A 63 6.37 5.32 -5.17
N VAL A 64 6.24 4.00 -4.99
CA VAL A 64 6.45 3.35 -3.69
C VAL A 64 7.91 3.47 -3.22
N LEU A 65 8.89 3.27 -4.12
CA LEU A 65 10.30 3.39 -3.78
C LEU A 65 10.69 4.81 -3.35
N GLN A 66 10.12 5.84 -3.98
CA GLN A 66 10.33 7.23 -3.57
C GLN A 66 9.82 7.48 -2.16
N VAL A 67 8.60 7.01 -1.84
CA VAL A 67 8.04 7.10 -0.47
C VAL A 67 8.91 6.36 0.54
N LEU A 68 9.33 5.13 0.24
CA LEU A 68 10.20 4.36 1.12
C LEU A 68 11.57 5.03 1.31
N SER A 69 12.12 5.66 0.27
CA SER A 69 13.38 6.41 0.38
C SER A 69 13.30 7.60 1.34
N MET A 70 12.11 8.15 1.56
CA MET A 70 11.84 9.24 2.51
C MET A 70 11.33 8.75 3.88
N THR A 71 11.15 7.44 4.03
CA THR A 71 10.78 6.78 5.29
C THR A 71 12.04 6.44 6.08
N THR A 72 12.61 7.40 6.80
CA THR A 72 13.87 7.23 7.56
C THR A 72 13.86 6.07 8.55
N GLU A 73 12.68 5.71 9.06
CA GLU A 73 12.45 4.69 10.08
C GLU A 73 12.89 3.28 9.68
N ILE A 74 12.99 3.02 8.37
CA ILE A 74 13.45 1.72 7.85
C ILE A 74 14.93 1.71 7.50
N HIS A 75 15.58 2.86 7.28
CA HIS A 75 16.89 2.94 6.62
C HIS A 75 17.99 2.18 7.38
N ASP A 76 18.03 2.36 8.70
CA ASP A 76 19.00 1.70 9.58
C ASP A 76 18.58 0.29 9.99
N ARG A 77 17.32 -0.08 9.74
CA ARG A 77 16.75 -1.39 10.08
C ARG A 77 16.83 -2.41 8.95
N LEU A 78 17.14 -1.96 7.74
CA LEU A 78 17.46 -2.84 6.62
C LEU A 78 18.77 -3.60 6.89
N GLU A 79 18.81 -4.89 6.55
CA GLU A 79 19.89 -5.85 6.76
C GLU A 79 20.46 -6.39 5.42
N PRO A 80 21.26 -5.58 4.68
CA PRO A 80 21.75 -5.93 3.33
C PRO A 80 22.55 -7.22 3.21
N ARG A 81 23.17 -7.67 4.30
CA ARG A 81 23.95 -8.92 4.33
C ARG A 81 23.07 -10.16 4.41
N ALA A 82 21.86 -10.01 4.95
CA ALA A 82 20.91 -11.11 5.14
C ALA A 82 19.89 -11.18 3.99
N GLN A 83 19.51 -10.03 3.41
CA GLN A 83 18.46 -9.97 2.39
C GLN A 83 18.90 -9.16 1.16
N ILE A 84 18.74 -9.76 -0.03
CA ILE A 84 19.11 -9.12 -1.30
C ILE A 84 18.25 -7.88 -1.55
N THR A 85 16.94 -7.94 -1.26
CA THR A 85 16.04 -6.80 -1.43
C THR A 85 16.46 -5.63 -0.54
N ASP A 86 16.91 -5.87 0.70
CA ASP A 86 17.45 -4.82 1.57
C ASP A 86 18.70 -4.16 0.99
N GLN A 87 19.59 -4.96 0.40
CA GLN A 87 20.79 -4.45 -0.27
C GLN A 87 20.43 -3.56 -1.46
N GLU A 88 19.47 -3.96 -2.29
CA GLU A 88 19.04 -3.17 -3.44
C GLU A 88 18.29 -1.90 -3.03
N LEU A 89 17.46 -1.95 -1.97
CA LEU A 89 16.83 -0.74 -1.42
C LEU A 89 17.88 0.24 -0.88
N LYS A 90 18.87 -0.22 -0.09
CA LYS A 90 19.95 0.68 0.37
C LYS A 90 20.74 1.27 -0.79
N ASN A 91 21.00 0.49 -1.84
CA ASN A 91 21.69 0.98 -3.03
C ASN A 91 20.89 2.10 -3.73
N ILE A 92 19.58 1.92 -3.89
CA ILE A 92 18.68 2.92 -4.48
C ILE A 92 18.62 4.16 -3.59
N PHE A 93 18.38 4.02 -2.29
CA PHE A 93 18.29 5.16 -1.37
C PHE A 93 19.58 5.97 -1.31
N LYS A 94 20.75 5.32 -1.41
CA LYS A 94 22.03 6.01 -1.53
C LYS A 94 22.13 6.78 -2.85
N LYS A 95 21.82 6.13 -3.99
CA LYS A 95 21.92 6.76 -5.31
C LYS A 95 20.96 7.94 -5.49
N LEU A 96 19.75 7.85 -4.96
CA LEU A 96 18.73 8.91 -5.02
C LEU A 96 19.15 10.21 -4.31
N LYS A 97 20.21 10.20 -3.48
CA LYS A 97 20.81 11.40 -2.90
C LYS A 97 21.73 12.14 -3.87
N GLU A 98 22.17 11.48 -4.94
CA GLU A 98 23.24 11.95 -5.84
C GLU A 98 22.79 12.03 -7.31
N THR A 99 21.90 11.13 -7.75
CA THR A 99 21.52 11.01 -9.16
C THR A 99 20.19 10.29 -9.35
N THR A 100 19.54 10.56 -10.49
CA THR A 100 18.45 9.71 -11.01
C THR A 100 19.03 8.34 -11.28
N CYS A 101 18.37 7.27 -10.82
CA CYS A 101 18.87 5.91 -10.95
C CYS A 101 17.82 4.94 -11.49
N LYS A 102 18.29 3.77 -11.91
CA LYS A 102 17.47 2.71 -12.49
C LYS A 102 17.12 1.66 -11.44
N THR A 103 16.13 0.83 -11.74
CA THR A 103 15.50 -0.09 -10.79
C THR A 103 15.59 -1.57 -11.20
N GLU A 104 16.47 -1.95 -12.14
CA GLU A 104 16.52 -3.32 -12.69
C GLU A 104 16.87 -4.38 -11.62
N ASN A 105 17.78 -4.06 -10.70
CA ASN A 105 18.15 -5.00 -9.64
C ASN A 105 17.01 -5.22 -8.63
N ILE A 106 16.28 -4.16 -8.26
CA ILE A 106 15.19 -4.28 -7.30
C ILE A 106 14.02 -5.04 -7.93
N THR A 107 13.68 -4.79 -9.21
CA THR A 107 12.64 -5.57 -9.92
C THR A 107 13.00 -7.05 -9.96
N GLN A 108 14.26 -7.39 -10.23
CA GLN A 108 14.73 -8.77 -10.17
C GLN A 108 14.59 -9.38 -8.77
N SER A 109 15.02 -8.68 -7.71
CA SER A 109 14.91 -9.17 -6.32
C SER A 109 13.46 -9.38 -5.86
N LEU A 110 12.54 -8.56 -6.37
CA LEU A 110 11.11 -8.65 -6.08
C LEU A 110 10.40 -9.72 -6.90
N GLY A 111 11.06 -10.32 -7.91
CA GLY A 111 10.44 -11.29 -8.81
C GLY A 111 9.44 -10.63 -9.80
N ILE A 112 9.71 -9.38 -10.19
CA ILE A 112 8.90 -8.68 -11.20
C ILE A 112 9.45 -9.04 -12.59
N GLU A 113 8.88 -10.08 -13.20
CA GLU A 113 9.35 -10.61 -14.49
C GLU A 113 8.93 -9.75 -15.69
N ASN A 114 7.70 -9.20 -15.67
CA ASN A 114 7.17 -8.40 -16.76
C ASN A 114 7.05 -6.93 -16.35
N VAL A 115 8.08 -6.14 -16.65
CA VAL A 115 8.13 -4.69 -16.37
C VAL A 115 7.20 -3.87 -17.28
N LEU A 116 6.58 -4.48 -18.30
CA LEU A 116 5.57 -3.84 -19.15
C LEU A 116 4.14 -4.03 -18.61
N GLN A 117 3.97 -4.84 -17.56
CA GLN A 117 2.70 -5.06 -16.90
C GLN A 117 2.51 -4.08 -15.74
N GLN A 118 1.38 -3.37 -15.73
CA GLN A 118 0.99 -2.58 -14.57
C GLN A 118 0.57 -3.46 -13.41
N ARG A 119 0.87 -2.99 -12.20
CA ARG A 119 0.45 -3.60 -10.94
C ARG A 119 -0.07 -2.54 -9.99
N ASP A 120 -0.71 -2.99 -8.93
CA ASP A 120 -1.22 -2.13 -7.89
C ASP A 120 -0.09 -1.61 -6.97
N ALA A 121 -0.12 -0.33 -6.61
CA ALA A 121 0.90 0.27 -5.75
C ALA A 121 0.82 -0.21 -4.29
N ALA A 122 -0.38 -0.52 -3.78
CA ALA A 122 -0.55 -1.06 -2.43
C ALA A 122 0.00 -2.49 -2.35
N GLU A 123 -0.35 -3.33 -3.33
CA GLU A 123 0.21 -4.69 -3.45
C GLU A 123 1.74 -4.65 -3.61
N CYS A 124 2.28 -3.68 -4.35
CA CYS A 124 3.72 -3.50 -4.49
C CYS A 124 4.39 -3.12 -3.17
N LEU A 125 3.76 -2.24 -2.37
CA LEU A 125 4.25 -1.91 -1.03
C LEU A 125 4.29 -3.16 -0.14
N GLU A 126 3.21 -3.93 -0.10
CA GLU A 126 3.15 -5.17 0.68
C GLU A 126 4.16 -6.23 0.20
N LEU A 127 4.37 -6.34 -1.11
CA LEU A 127 5.40 -7.22 -1.68
C LEU A 127 6.80 -6.84 -1.19
N ILE A 128 7.11 -5.54 -1.15
CA ILE A 128 8.39 -5.05 -0.64
C ILE A 128 8.49 -5.33 0.87
N LEU A 129 7.47 -4.98 1.65
CA LEU A 129 7.48 -5.18 3.12
C LEU A 129 7.62 -6.65 3.52
N ASN A 130 7.11 -7.58 2.72
CA ASN A 130 7.31 -9.04 2.88
C ASN A 130 8.72 -9.52 2.55
N LYS A 131 9.46 -8.78 1.72
CA LYS A 131 10.77 -9.18 1.18
C LYS A 131 11.95 -8.46 1.83
N ILE A 132 11.69 -7.55 2.76
CA ILE A 132 12.72 -6.84 3.52
C ILE A 132 12.89 -7.41 4.93
N SER A 133 13.93 -6.98 5.66
CA SER A 133 14.10 -7.34 7.07
C SER A 133 12.81 -7.14 7.89
N PRO A 134 12.39 -8.13 8.71
CA PRO A 134 11.29 -7.95 9.65
C PRO A 134 11.48 -6.72 10.55
N LEU A 135 12.72 -6.38 10.93
CA LEU A 135 13.02 -5.19 11.72
C LEU A 135 12.64 -3.89 10.98
N ALA A 136 12.85 -3.86 9.66
CA ALA A 136 12.48 -2.74 8.81
C ALA A 136 10.98 -2.69 8.57
N SER A 137 10.34 -3.81 8.20
CA SER A 137 8.89 -3.84 7.95
C SER A 137 8.05 -3.64 9.21
N GLU A 138 8.62 -3.84 10.40
CA GLU A 138 7.95 -3.53 11.67
C GLU A 138 7.60 -2.06 11.82
N ALA A 139 8.31 -1.14 11.15
CA ALA A 139 7.95 0.28 11.18
C ALA A 139 6.53 0.54 10.64
N PHE A 140 6.05 -0.30 9.72
CA PHE A 140 4.72 -0.22 9.12
C PHE A 140 3.70 -1.13 9.81
N ARG A 141 4.13 -2.05 10.69
CA ARG A 141 3.26 -3.09 11.24
C ARG A 141 2.43 -2.56 12.39
N GLY A 142 1.11 -2.67 12.26
CA GLY A 142 0.16 -2.52 13.36
C GLY A 142 -0.62 -3.81 13.60
N HIS A 143 -1.44 -3.84 14.65
CA HIS A 143 -2.33 -4.96 14.96
C HIS A 143 -3.76 -4.46 15.16
N LEU A 144 -4.71 -5.06 14.45
CA LEU A 144 -6.14 -4.85 14.65
C LEU A 144 -6.70 -5.97 15.53
N THR A 145 -7.44 -5.61 16.57
CA THR A 145 -8.15 -6.56 17.42
C THR A 145 -9.64 -6.43 17.20
N TYR A 146 -10.25 -7.48 16.64
CA TYR A 146 -11.68 -7.59 16.45
C TYR A 146 -12.27 -8.31 17.65
N THR A 147 -13.24 -7.69 18.32
CA THR A 147 -13.91 -8.29 19.48
C THR A 147 -15.42 -8.24 19.28
N THR A 148 -16.06 -9.40 19.31
CA THR A 148 -17.52 -9.54 19.28
C THR A 148 -18.03 -9.84 20.68
N ARG A 149 -18.92 -9.01 21.21
CA ARG A 149 -19.56 -9.20 22.52
C ARG A 149 -21.06 -9.31 22.38
N CYS A 150 -21.68 -10.24 23.11
CA CYS A 150 -23.14 -10.30 23.19
C CYS A 150 -23.70 -9.16 24.05
N SER A 151 -25.02 -9.00 24.01
CA SER A 151 -25.78 -8.07 24.86
C SER A 151 -25.54 -8.26 26.38
N SER A 152 -25.19 -9.48 26.82
CA SER A 152 -24.84 -9.76 28.22
C SER A 152 -23.36 -9.48 28.55
N GLY A 153 -22.56 -9.05 27.58
CA GLY A 153 -21.15 -8.70 27.76
C GLY A 153 -20.15 -9.83 27.56
N HIS A 154 -20.61 -11.07 27.33
CA HIS A 154 -19.73 -12.22 27.05
C HIS A 154 -18.99 -12.05 25.73
N VAL A 155 -17.71 -12.45 25.70
CA VAL A 155 -16.88 -12.39 24.49
C VAL A 155 -17.15 -13.63 23.63
N ILE A 156 -17.80 -13.42 22.49
CA ILE A 156 -18.11 -14.50 21.53
C ILE A 156 -16.86 -14.86 20.72
N ASN A 157 -16.13 -13.84 20.26
CA ASN A 157 -14.89 -14.02 19.53
C ASN A 157 -13.95 -12.83 19.79
N LYS A 158 -12.66 -13.11 19.81
CA LYS A 158 -11.60 -12.11 19.85
C LYS A 158 -10.43 -12.57 18.98
N GLU A 159 -10.10 -11.79 17.96
CA GLU A 159 -9.04 -12.10 17.00
C GLU A 159 -8.14 -10.89 16.80
N THR A 160 -6.82 -11.11 16.81
CA THR A 160 -5.83 -10.06 16.57
C THR A 160 -5.03 -10.38 15.32
N ASN A 161 -5.06 -9.49 14.33
CA ASN A 161 -4.42 -9.67 13.04
C ASN A 161 -3.44 -8.52 12.74
N PRO A 162 -2.24 -8.80 12.22
CA PRO A 162 -1.32 -7.77 11.79
C PRO A 162 -1.81 -7.09 10.50
N PHE A 163 -1.43 -5.83 10.31
CA PHE A 163 -1.64 -5.09 9.07
C PHE A 163 -0.43 -4.19 8.77
N TRP A 164 -0.24 -3.88 7.49
CA TRP A 164 0.64 -2.80 7.04
C TRP A 164 -0.14 -1.63 6.44
N THR A 165 -1.30 -1.93 5.85
CA THR A 165 -2.14 -0.97 5.17
C THR A 165 -3.57 -1.07 5.71
N LEU A 166 -4.18 0.06 6.07
CA LEU A 166 -5.60 0.11 6.41
C LEU A 166 -6.44 0.50 5.19
N PRO A 167 -7.34 -0.38 4.71
CA PRO A 167 -8.19 -0.06 3.59
C PRO A 167 -9.43 0.74 4.01
N LEU A 168 -9.60 1.94 3.47
CA LEU A 168 -10.79 2.77 3.66
C LEU A 168 -11.75 2.62 2.47
N SER A 169 -13.00 2.26 2.76
CA SER A 169 -14.06 2.17 1.75
C SER A 169 -14.58 3.58 1.40
N LEU A 170 -14.61 3.91 0.11
CA LEU A 170 -15.14 5.19 -0.38
C LEU A 170 -16.63 5.12 -0.76
N LYS A 171 -17.26 3.95 -0.76
CA LYS A 171 -18.63 3.73 -1.28
C LYS A 171 -19.75 4.20 -0.35
N ASP A 172 -19.35 4.62 0.83
CA ASP A 172 -20.14 4.51 2.04
C ASP A 172 -20.74 5.84 2.49
N SER A 173 -20.58 6.88 1.66
CA SER A 173 -21.12 8.23 1.81
C SER A 173 -21.88 8.63 0.55
N HIS A 174 -23.02 9.31 0.73
CA HIS A 174 -23.79 9.93 -0.35
C HIS A 174 -23.22 11.29 -0.78
N ASP A 175 -22.24 11.82 -0.04
CA ASP A 175 -21.62 13.09 -0.35
C ASP A 175 -20.76 13.00 -1.61
N SER A 176 -20.65 14.13 -2.31
CA SER A 176 -19.74 14.28 -3.44
C SER A 176 -18.27 14.23 -3.04
N THR A 177 -17.96 14.43 -1.77
CA THR A 177 -16.61 14.46 -1.18
C THR A 177 -16.48 13.44 -0.06
N PHE A 178 -15.34 12.77 0.03
CA PHE A 178 -15.04 11.81 1.11
C PHE A 178 -13.97 12.37 2.06
N SER A 179 -14.27 12.47 3.35
CA SER A 179 -13.27 12.80 4.37
C SER A 179 -12.52 11.54 4.82
N VAL A 180 -11.18 11.60 4.81
CA VAL A 180 -10.33 10.52 5.33
C VAL A 180 -10.56 10.30 6.83
N GLU A 181 -10.78 11.36 7.60
CA GLU A 181 -11.07 11.27 9.04
C GLU A 181 -12.37 10.48 9.28
N SER A 182 -13.46 10.87 8.60
CA SER A 182 -14.74 10.16 8.71
C SER A 182 -14.63 8.72 8.21
N GLY A 183 -13.83 8.46 7.17
CA GLY A 183 -13.54 7.12 6.69
C GLY A 183 -12.84 6.25 7.73
N LEU A 184 -11.85 6.81 8.43
CA LEU A 184 -11.11 6.14 9.49
C LEU A 184 -12.00 5.89 10.72
N GLU A 185 -12.79 6.88 11.14
CA GLU A 185 -13.78 6.71 12.22
C GLU A 185 -14.78 5.60 11.88
N LYS A 186 -15.27 5.58 10.64
CA LYS A 186 -16.20 4.54 10.18
C LYS A 186 -15.56 3.15 10.17
N PHE A 187 -14.27 3.04 9.84
CA PHE A 187 -13.55 1.77 9.86
C PHE A 187 -13.56 1.13 11.26
N PHE A 188 -13.42 1.94 12.31
CA PHE A 188 -13.38 1.48 13.71
C PHE A 188 -14.75 1.48 14.40
N ARG A 189 -15.79 2.00 13.74
CA ARG A 189 -17.14 2.00 14.32
C ARG A 189 -17.64 0.57 14.54
N PRO A 190 -18.14 0.23 15.74
CA PRO A 190 -18.72 -1.08 16.01
C PRO A 190 -19.84 -1.42 15.03
N LYS A 191 -19.92 -2.71 14.67
CA LYS A 191 -20.98 -3.29 13.85
C LYS A 191 -21.91 -4.09 14.75
N SER A 192 -23.20 -3.79 14.71
CA SER A 192 -24.21 -4.51 15.49
C SER A 192 -24.81 -5.66 14.68
N PHE A 193 -25.08 -6.77 15.37
CA PHE A 193 -25.73 -7.98 14.87
C PHE A 193 -27.10 -8.10 15.53
N ASN A 194 -28.16 -7.89 14.76
CA ASN A 194 -29.54 -7.87 15.25
C ASN A 194 -30.48 -8.62 14.29
N GLY A 195 -31.71 -8.87 14.76
CA GLY A 195 -32.75 -9.53 13.97
C GLY A 195 -32.28 -10.86 13.36
N ALA A 196 -32.34 -10.98 12.02
CA ALA A 196 -31.92 -12.17 11.31
C ALA A 196 -30.41 -12.47 11.40
N ASN A 197 -29.60 -11.46 11.75
CA ASN A 197 -28.14 -11.55 11.81
C ASN A 197 -27.59 -11.80 13.22
N MET A 198 -28.45 -12.11 14.21
CA MET A 198 -28.01 -12.45 15.57
C MET A 198 -27.02 -13.61 15.57
N VAL A 199 -26.07 -13.55 16.50
CA VAL A 199 -24.97 -14.52 16.63
C VAL A 199 -25.20 -15.41 17.84
N TYR A 200 -24.67 -16.64 17.79
CA TYR A 200 -24.77 -17.57 18.89
C TYR A 200 -23.72 -17.27 19.96
N CYS A 201 -24.13 -17.15 21.22
CA CYS A 201 -23.24 -17.03 22.36
C CYS A 201 -23.24 -18.34 23.14
N SER A 202 -22.07 -18.96 23.31
CA SER A 202 -21.93 -20.22 24.06
C SER A 202 -22.21 -20.08 25.54
N GLU A 203 -22.00 -18.89 26.12
CA GLU A 203 -22.27 -18.62 27.54
C GLU A 203 -23.75 -18.35 27.81
N CYS A 204 -24.46 -17.70 26.88
CA CYS A 204 -25.91 -17.52 26.96
C CYS A 204 -26.69 -18.75 26.48
N GLU A 205 -26.02 -19.68 25.80
CA GLU A 205 -26.59 -20.86 25.12
C GLU A 205 -27.68 -20.55 24.08
N GLU A 206 -27.75 -19.32 23.58
CA GLU A 206 -28.77 -18.85 22.63
C GLU A 206 -28.22 -17.91 21.55
N LYS A 207 -29.06 -17.64 20.53
CA LYS A 207 -28.81 -16.55 19.58
C LYS A 207 -29.16 -15.23 20.24
N THR A 208 -28.21 -14.30 20.23
CA THR A 208 -28.32 -13.02 20.92
C THR A 208 -27.82 -11.88 20.04
N GLU A 209 -28.32 -10.69 20.33
CA GLU A 209 -27.74 -9.48 19.76
C GLU A 209 -26.30 -9.31 20.23
N ALA A 210 -25.45 -8.81 19.34
CA ALA A 210 -24.04 -8.61 19.64
C ALA A 210 -23.50 -7.39 18.91
N GLU A 211 -22.36 -6.91 19.38
CA GLU A 211 -21.58 -5.89 18.69
C GLU A 211 -20.16 -6.38 18.47
N SER A 212 -19.66 -6.21 17.24
CA SER A 212 -18.26 -6.39 16.91
C SER A 212 -17.58 -5.04 16.74
N GLY A 213 -16.66 -4.75 17.65
CA GLY A 213 -15.74 -3.62 17.54
C GLY A 213 -14.43 -4.03 16.87
N CYS A 214 -13.69 -3.04 16.40
CA CYS A 214 -12.31 -3.16 15.96
C CYS A 214 -11.51 -2.07 16.67
N ASP A 215 -10.37 -2.43 17.25
CA ASP A 215 -9.45 -1.49 17.90
C ASP A 215 -8.03 -1.70 17.37
N MET A 216 -7.23 -0.63 17.35
CA MET A 216 -5.83 -0.71 16.95
C MET A 216 -4.97 -1.02 18.18
N GLY A 217 -4.77 -2.31 18.47
CA GLY A 217 -4.06 -2.76 19.66
C GLY A 217 -2.58 -2.34 19.68
N THR A 218 -1.89 -2.41 18.53
CA THR A 218 -0.55 -1.85 18.36
C THR A 218 -0.57 -0.89 17.19
N CYS A 219 -0.16 0.34 17.44
CA CYS A 219 -0.10 1.41 16.45
C CYS A 219 1.24 1.40 15.69
N PRO A 220 1.25 1.40 14.34
CA PRO A 220 2.48 1.42 13.56
C PRO A 220 3.20 2.77 13.68
N GLN A 221 4.53 2.80 13.50
CA GLN A 221 5.26 4.07 13.41
C GLN A 221 4.92 4.81 12.11
N ILE A 222 4.70 4.07 11.03
CA ILE A 222 4.26 4.56 9.73
C ILE A 222 2.88 3.98 9.43
N LEU A 223 1.86 4.83 9.46
CA LEU A 223 0.49 4.44 9.16
C LEU A 223 0.21 4.65 7.66
N THR A 224 -0.09 3.56 6.95
CA THR A 224 -0.47 3.62 5.53
C THR A 224 -1.97 3.40 5.39
N LEU A 225 -2.65 4.33 4.74
CA LEU A 225 -4.07 4.22 4.39
C LEU A 225 -4.22 3.98 2.89
N LEU A 226 -4.97 2.93 2.53
CA LEU A 226 -5.38 2.65 1.16
C LEU A 226 -6.79 3.19 0.94
N LEU A 227 -6.92 4.15 0.04
CA LEU A 227 -8.21 4.61 -0.44
C LEU A 227 -8.72 3.62 -1.49
N LYS A 228 -9.68 2.76 -1.14
CA LYS A 228 -10.25 1.73 -2.02
C LYS A 228 -11.07 2.36 -3.15
N ARG A 229 -10.38 2.96 -4.13
CA ARG A 229 -10.96 3.60 -5.32
C ARG A 229 -11.44 2.59 -6.36
N PHE A 230 -10.91 1.38 -6.31
CA PHE A 230 -11.21 0.31 -7.25
C PHE A 230 -12.05 -0.77 -6.59
N ASP A 231 -13.08 -1.20 -7.29
CA ASP A 231 -13.83 -2.40 -6.99
C ASP A 231 -13.73 -3.34 -8.18
N VAL A 232 -12.83 -4.30 -8.06
CA VAL A 232 -12.55 -5.29 -9.09
C VAL A 232 -13.74 -6.25 -9.26
N ILE A 233 -14.51 -6.50 -8.19
CA ILE A 233 -15.65 -7.43 -8.24
C ILE A 233 -16.77 -6.81 -9.06
N ASN A 234 -17.12 -5.56 -8.77
CA ASN A 234 -18.17 -4.86 -9.50
C ASN A 234 -17.65 -4.16 -10.77
N MET A 235 -16.35 -4.25 -11.07
CA MET A 235 -15.68 -3.56 -12.18
C MET A 235 -15.96 -2.05 -12.20
N THR A 236 -15.96 -1.42 -11.01
CA THR A 236 -16.21 0.02 -10.85
C THR A 236 -15.00 0.75 -10.25
N GLN A 237 -14.89 2.04 -10.58
CA GLN A 237 -13.92 2.94 -9.98
C GLN A 237 -14.62 4.23 -9.55
N THR A 238 -14.12 4.85 -8.48
CA THR A 238 -14.56 6.18 -8.06
C THR A 238 -13.48 7.24 -8.28
N ASP A 239 -13.87 8.32 -8.92
CA ASP A 239 -13.12 9.57 -9.11
C ASP A 239 -13.45 10.62 -8.03
N ARG A 240 -14.19 10.20 -6.99
CA ARG A 240 -14.63 11.05 -5.88
C ARG A 240 -13.47 11.83 -5.29
N THR A 241 -13.68 13.13 -5.06
CA THR A 241 -12.73 13.99 -4.34
C THR A 241 -12.62 13.51 -2.90
N VAL A 242 -11.38 13.40 -2.42
CA VAL A 242 -11.05 13.02 -1.05
C VAL A 242 -10.42 14.20 -0.35
N GLU A 243 -10.94 14.53 0.83
CA GLU A 243 -10.36 15.48 1.77
C GLU A 243 -9.36 14.76 2.66
N VAL A 244 -8.08 15.02 2.44
CA VAL A 244 -6.96 14.44 3.16
C VAL A 244 -6.53 15.44 4.25
N PRO A 245 -6.57 15.10 5.54
CA PRO A 245 -6.10 15.99 6.59
C PRO A 245 -4.57 15.98 6.68
N ARG A 246 -3.98 17.08 7.16
CA ARG A 246 -2.53 17.21 7.40
C ARG A 246 -2.04 16.23 8.46
N ALA A 247 -2.89 15.97 9.46
CA ALA A 247 -2.63 15.08 10.57
C ALA A 247 -3.88 14.31 10.99
N LEU A 248 -3.67 13.16 11.60
CA LEU A 248 -4.69 12.28 12.17
C LEU A 248 -4.34 11.98 13.62
N GLU A 249 -5.35 11.66 14.43
CA GLU A 249 -5.15 11.13 15.78
C GLU A 249 -5.79 9.76 15.92
N ARG A 250 -5.05 8.81 16.49
CA ARG A 250 -5.56 7.47 16.76
C ARG A 250 -4.88 6.85 17.97
N GLU A 251 -5.67 6.28 18.89
CA GLU A 251 -5.19 5.70 20.15
C GLU A 251 -4.23 6.63 20.93
N GLY A 252 -4.52 7.94 20.98
CA GLY A 252 -3.66 8.92 21.65
C GLY A 252 -2.35 9.26 20.91
N ARG A 253 -2.15 8.73 19.70
CA ARG A 253 -0.99 9.00 18.85
C ARG A 253 -1.37 9.91 17.71
N ARG A 254 -0.60 10.99 17.54
CA ARG A 254 -0.70 11.89 16.38
C ARG A 254 0.09 11.31 15.21
N TYR A 255 -0.44 11.46 14.01
CA TYR A 255 0.12 11.00 12.75
C TYR A 255 0.14 12.16 11.75
N ASP A 256 1.31 12.60 11.32
CA ASP A 256 1.46 13.68 10.34
C ASP A 256 1.70 13.10 8.93
N LEU A 257 0.92 13.54 7.94
CA LEU A 257 1.07 13.10 6.55
C LEU A 257 2.44 13.52 6.00
N TYR A 258 3.14 12.64 5.30
CA TYR A 258 4.38 13.03 4.61
C TYR A 258 4.49 12.48 3.20
N GLY A 259 3.67 11.50 2.82
CA GLY A 259 3.67 10.91 1.49
C GLY A 259 2.27 10.61 0.98
N MET A 260 2.05 10.87 -0.30
CA MET A 260 0.87 10.45 -1.04
C MET A 260 1.31 9.75 -2.32
N VAL A 261 0.79 8.56 -2.58
CA VAL A 261 0.86 7.96 -3.91
C VAL A 261 -0.44 8.26 -4.61
N ASN A 262 -0.36 8.87 -5.79
CA ASN A 262 -1.51 9.21 -6.62
C ASN A 262 -1.65 8.18 -7.74
N HIS A 263 -2.89 7.97 -8.19
CA HIS A 263 -3.19 7.21 -9.38
C HIS A 263 -4.09 8.01 -10.33
N MET A 264 -3.69 8.09 -11.58
CA MET A 264 -4.45 8.72 -12.66
C MET A 264 -4.72 7.70 -13.75
N GLY A 265 -5.99 7.36 -13.98
CA GLY A 265 -6.36 6.39 -15.00
C GLY A 265 -7.56 5.54 -14.60
N SER A 266 -7.62 4.33 -15.13
CA SER A 266 -8.75 3.41 -14.99
C SER A 266 -8.36 2.11 -14.26
N LEU A 267 -9.34 1.27 -13.94
CA LEU A 267 -9.16 -0.12 -13.47
C LEU A 267 -8.21 -0.96 -14.34
N ARG A 268 -8.13 -0.67 -15.65
CA ARG A 268 -7.34 -1.46 -16.61
C ARG A 268 -5.93 -0.92 -16.79
N GLY A 269 -5.64 0.22 -16.18
CA GLY A 269 -4.35 0.85 -16.21
C GLY A 269 -4.43 2.36 -16.07
N GLY A 270 -3.35 2.92 -15.57
CA GLY A 270 -3.18 4.34 -15.31
C GLY A 270 -1.71 4.70 -15.10
N HIS A 271 -1.46 5.75 -14.35
CA HIS A 271 -0.12 6.22 -14.03
C HIS A 271 -0.04 6.58 -12.57
N TYR A 272 1.01 6.11 -11.92
CA TYR A 272 1.29 6.40 -10.53
C TYR A 272 2.35 7.48 -10.41
N THR A 273 2.12 8.44 -9.51
CA THR A 273 3.11 9.43 -9.08
C THR A 273 3.15 9.48 -7.56
N ALA A 274 4.20 10.05 -6.98
CA ALA A 274 4.27 10.30 -5.55
C ALA A 274 4.41 11.79 -5.25
N VAL A 275 3.69 12.28 -4.25
CA VAL A 275 3.84 13.64 -3.69
C VAL A 275 4.33 13.48 -2.26
N ILE A 276 5.54 13.96 -1.97
CA ILE A 276 6.23 13.67 -0.71
C ILE A 276 6.77 14.96 -0.10
N LEU A 277 6.73 15.05 1.22
CA LEU A 277 7.31 16.09 2.05
C LEU A 277 8.60 15.57 2.70
N PRO A 278 9.78 15.86 2.12
CA PRO A 278 11.06 15.51 2.73
C PRO A 278 11.23 16.18 4.09
N SER A 279 12.02 15.55 4.96
CA SER A 279 12.19 16.05 6.32
C SER A 279 13.19 17.21 6.41
N GLU A 280 14.00 17.41 5.36
CA GLU A 280 15.10 18.36 5.34
C GLU A 280 14.67 19.81 5.03
N ASP A 281 13.72 20.00 4.11
CA ASP A 281 13.35 21.34 3.60
C ASP A 281 11.86 21.70 3.73
N HIS A 282 11.06 20.77 4.29
CA HIS A 282 9.63 20.93 4.52
C HIS A 282 8.86 21.48 3.31
N THR A 283 9.27 21.11 2.10
CA THR A 283 8.60 21.45 0.85
C THR A 283 8.03 20.20 0.18
N TRP A 284 6.80 20.24 -0.30
CA TRP A 284 6.23 19.15 -1.10
C TRP A 284 6.83 19.10 -2.50
N TYR A 285 7.23 17.90 -2.91
CA TYR A 285 7.72 17.58 -4.25
C TYR A 285 6.86 16.50 -4.89
N GLU A 286 6.61 16.63 -6.18
CA GLU A 286 6.04 15.60 -7.02
C GLU A 286 7.16 14.82 -7.72
N PHE A 287 7.09 13.49 -7.59
CA PHE A 287 7.96 12.51 -8.18
C PHE A 287 7.17 11.74 -9.24
N ASP A 288 7.49 12.01 -10.50
CA ASP A 288 6.93 11.39 -11.69
C ASP A 288 8.07 10.72 -12.46
N ASP A 289 8.37 9.47 -12.07
CA ASP A 289 9.51 8.71 -12.55
C ASP A 289 10.81 9.53 -12.46
N THR A 290 11.39 9.91 -13.61
CA THR A 290 12.65 10.68 -13.67
C THR A 290 12.46 12.17 -13.40
N ARG A 291 11.23 12.67 -13.45
CA ARG A 291 10.89 14.07 -13.28
C ARG A 291 10.58 14.32 -11.80
N VAL A 292 11.31 15.24 -11.19
CA VAL A 292 11.05 15.69 -9.83
C VAL A 292 10.83 17.19 -9.87
N ASN A 293 9.66 17.63 -9.43
CA ASN A 293 9.29 19.04 -9.42
C ASN A 293 8.83 19.44 -8.02
N LYS A 294 9.20 20.64 -7.58
CA LYS A 294 8.54 21.26 -6.44
C LYS A 294 7.06 21.48 -6.81
N VAL A 295 6.14 21.08 -5.94
CA VAL A 295 4.70 21.33 -6.16
C VAL A 295 4.48 22.85 -6.14
N GLU A 296 3.81 23.40 -7.15
CA GLU A 296 3.62 24.85 -7.25
C GLU A 296 2.71 25.37 -6.13
N GLU A 297 1.54 24.72 -5.97
CA GLU A 297 0.59 24.97 -4.90
C GLU A 297 0.85 23.96 -3.78
N GLN A 298 1.55 24.41 -2.73
CA GLN A 298 1.93 23.53 -1.62
C GLN A 298 0.69 22.98 -0.92
N PRO A 299 0.52 21.64 -0.81
CA PRO A 299 -0.52 21.05 0.01
C PRO A 299 -0.52 21.64 1.41
N PHE A 300 -1.72 21.89 1.93
CA PHE A 300 -1.95 22.44 3.27
C PHE A 300 -1.50 23.89 3.50
N ALA A 301 -1.17 24.65 2.45
CA ALA A 301 -0.74 26.04 2.61
C ALA A 301 -1.88 26.99 3.05
N GLU A 302 -3.12 26.70 2.66
CA GLU A 302 -4.29 27.53 2.96
C GLU A 302 -5.14 26.97 4.11
N THR A 303 -5.21 25.64 4.21
CA THR A 303 -6.07 24.90 5.14
C THR A 303 -5.33 23.66 5.64
N GLU A 304 -5.74 23.10 6.78
CA GLU A 304 -5.19 21.82 7.29
C GLU A 304 -5.70 20.58 6.52
N THR A 305 -6.40 20.79 5.40
CA THR A 305 -7.00 19.73 4.58
C THR A 305 -6.68 19.95 3.11
N TYR A 306 -6.24 18.90 2.42
CA TYR A 306 -5.93 18.90 0.99
C TYR A 306 -6.94 18.06 0.21
N SER A 307 -7.56 18.65 -0.79
CA SER A 307 -8.53 17.98 -1.66
C SER A 307 -7.85 17.29 -2.84
N SER A 308 -8.10 16.00 -3.03
CA SER A 308 -7.50 15.22 -4.12
C SER A 308 -8.45 14.18 -4.71
N SER A 309 -8.58 14.18 -6.04
CA SER A 309 -9.29 13.13 -6.79
C SER A 309 -8.39 11.96 -7.18
N THR A 310 -7.06 12.08 -7.01
CA THR A 310 -6.08 11.09 -7.47
C THR A 310 -5.34 10.39 -6.33
N ALA A 311 -5.40 10.90 -5.10
CA ALA A 311 -4.75 10.28 -3.95
C ALA A 311 -5.21 8.83 -3.76
N TYR A 312 -4.27 7.90 -3.69
CA TYR A 312 -4.52 6.45 -3.66
C TYR A 312 -3.99 5.80 -2.38
N LEU A 313 -2.70 6.01 -2.07
CA LEU A 313 -2.11 5.70 -0.76
C LEU A 313 -1.79 6.99 -0.03
N LEU A 314 -2.07 7.01 1.26
CA LEU A 314 -1.67 8.08 2.17
C LEU A 314 -0.73 7.49 3.21
N VAL A 315 0.41 8.15 3.42
CA VAL A 315 1.46 7.67 4.32
C VAL A 315 1.73 8.71 5.38
N TYR A 316 1.38 8.36 6.61
CA TYR A 316 1.52 9.20 7.78
C TYR A 316 2.60 8.66 8.71
N ARG A 317 3.27 9.58 9.40
CA ARG A 317 4.32 9.29 10.38
C ARG A 317 3.83 9.65 11.77
N ALA A 318 3.98 8.76 12.73
CA ALA A 318 3.65 9.04 14.12
C ALA A 318 4.56 10.14 14.70
N SER A 319 3.95 11.15 15.35
CA SER A 319 4.66 12.15 16.14
C SER A 319 5.00 11.55 17.51
N GLY A 320 6.28 11.55 17.89
CA GLY A 320 6.78 10.96 19.15
C GLY A 320 7.51 9.62 18.95
N SER A 321 8.54 9.37 19.76
CA SER A 321 9.36 8.16 19.66
C SER A 321 8.63 6.93 20.24
N PRO A 322 8.94 5.69 19.81
CA PRO A 322 8.31 4.46 20.32
C PRO A 322 8.53 4.12 21.81
N ARG A 323 9.01 5.06 22.64
CA ARG A 323 9.57 4.75 23.96
C ARG A 323 8.63 4.91 25.17
N ASP A 324 7.43 5.45 25.01
CA ASP A 324 6.62 5.86 26.17
C ASP A 324 5.37 4.99 26.46
N GLU A 325 5.36 3.71 26.06
CA GLU A 325 4.27 2.78 26.38
C GLU A 325 4.75 1.41 26.91
N VAL A 326 5.78 1.40 27.76
CA VAL A 326 5.92 0.33 28.74
C VAL A 326 5.63 0.93 30.11
N LYS A 327 4.35 0.91 30.51
CA LYS A 327 4.03 0.99 31.94
C LYS A 327 4.49 -0.33 32.53
N GLU A 328 5.63 -0.33 33.22
CA GLU A 328 6.01 -1.46 34.07
C GLU A 328 4.86 -1.73 35.04
N PRO A 329 4.50 -3.00 35.29
CA PRO A 329 3.52 -3.32 36.31
C PRO A 329 4.08 -2.89 37.67
N GLU A 330 3.34 -2.04 38.38
CA GLU A 330 3.60 -1.73 39.78
C GLU A 330 3.64 -3.05 40.56
N VAL A 331 4.83 -3.39 41.06
CA VAL A 331 5.01 -4.52 41.98
C VAL A 331 4.42 -4.11 43.33
N ASP A 332 3.25 -4.65 43.64
CA ASP A 332 2.64 -4.59 44.97
C ASP A 332 3.54 -5.35 45.97
N ASP A 333 4.39 -4.62 46.69
CA ASP A 333 5.19 -5.15 47.81
C ASP A 333 4.27 -5.43 49.00
N ARG A 334 3.57 -6.57 48.94
CA ARG A 334 2.99 -7.21 50.11
C ARG A 334 3.83 -8.41 50.48
N ARG A 335 4.68 -8.22 51.48
CA ARG A 335 5.27 -9.29 52.28
C ARG A 335 4.17 -10.16 52.89
N ASP A 336 3.97 -11.34 52.34
CA ASP A 336 3.43 -12.47 53.09
C ASP A 336 4.52 -13.50 53.32
N THR A 337 4.72 -13.77 54.61
CA THR A 337 5.74 -14.66 55.14
C THR A 337 5.16 -16.07 55.08
N ILE A 338 5.68 -16.95 54.23
CA ILE A 338 5.33 -18.37 54.26
C ILE A 338 6.60 -19.23 54.33
N THR A 339 6.57 -20.09 55.33
CA THR A 339 7.54 -21.06 55.80
C THR A 339 7.97 -22.07 54.74
N VAL A 340 9.26 -22.38 54.75
CA VAL A 340 9.92 -23.45 53.99
C VAL A 340 9.46 -24.81 54.49
N GLU A 341 8.88 -25.63 53.61
CA GLU A 341 8.92 -27.09 53.74
C GLU A 341 9.45 -27.71 52.44
N GLU A 342 10.58 -28.41 52.58
CA GLU A 342 11.23 -29.19 51.54
C GLU A 342 10.43 -30.45 51.20
N ARG A 343 10.28 -30.77 49.91
CA ARG A 343 10.13 -32.17 49.45
C ARG A 343 10.56 -32.38 47.99
N HIS A 344 11.72 -33.01 47.87
CA HIS A 344 12.13 -34.09 46.96
C HIS A 344 11.83 -34.03 45.44
N GLU A 345 12.94 -34.16 44.70
CA GLU A 345 13.10 -34.39 43.26
C GLU A 345 12.21 -35.48 42.66
N LYS A 346 11.82 -35.26 41.40
CA LYS A 346 11.92 -36.31 40.37
C LYS A 346 12.19 -35.73 38.98
N LYS A 347 13.35 -36.11 38.47
CA LYS A 347 13.92 -35.86 37.14
C LYS A 347 13.21 -36.73 36.10
N VAL A 348 12.61 -36.13 35.07
CA VAL A 348 12.25 -36.82 33.82
C VAL A 348 12.73 -35.97 32.65
N THR A 349 13.74 -36.49 31.96
CA THR A 349 14.22 -36.08 30.64
C THR A 349 13.29 -36.63 29.56
N MET A 350 12.93 -35.81 28.56
CA MET A 350 12.72 -36.29 27.19
C MET A 350 13.10 -35.22 26.15
N ASN A 351 13.89 -35.69 25.19
CA ASN A 351 14.26 -35.06 23.92
C ASN A 351 13.04 -34.98 22.97
N GLY A 352 13.09 -34.08 21.98
CA GLY A 352 12.35 -34.30 20.73
C GLY A 352 11.87 -33.03 20.02
N ASP A 353 12.73 -32.54 19.12
CA ASP A 353 12.43 -32.03 17.77
C ASP A 353 11.33 -30.99 17.53
N VAL A 354 11.84 -29.79 17.25
CA VAL A 354 11.19 -28.67 16.57
C VAL A 354 10.91 -29.06 15.11
N SER A 355 9.65 -28.98 14.68
CA SER A 355 9.29 -28.87 13.26
C SER A 355 8.44 -27.62 13.06
N VAL A 356 9.06 -26.61 12.42
CA VAL A 356 8.41 -25.38 11.98
C VAL A 356 7.78 -25.67 10.61
N THR A 357 6.46 -25.76 10.56
CA THR A 357 5.71 -25.73 9.29
C THR A 357 5.20 -24.32 9.05
N SER A 358 5.74 -23.69 8.02
CA SER A 358 5.30 -22.43 7.43
C SER A 358 3.87 -22.55 6.91
N ASN A 359 2.92 -21.86 7.55
CA ASN A 359 1.58 -21.68 7.00
C ASN A 359 1.48 -20.32 6.29
N SER A 360 1.26 -20.40 4.99
CA SER A 360 0.87 -19.31 4.10
C SER A 360 -0.51 -18.79 4.52
N SER A 361 -0.55 -17.57 5.04
CA SER A 361 -1.79 -16.89 5.41
C SER A 361 -2.48 -16.34 4.17
N ARG A 362 -3.57 -17.00 3.74
CA ARG A 362 -4.62 -16.36 2.93
C ARG A 362 -5.55 -15.63 3.88
N GLN A 363 -5.62 -14.30 3.79
CA GLN A 363 -6.67 -13.53 4.47
C GLN A 363 -8.01 -13.70 3.72
N PRO A 364 -9.16 -13.68 4.41
CA PRO A 364 -10.46 -13.84 3.78
C PRO A 364 -10.87 -12.56 3.04
N LEU A 365 -11.39 -12.76 1.84
CA LEU A 365 -12.04 -11.73 1.05
C LEU A 365 -13.38 -11.35 1.70
N ASP A 366 -13.63 -10.05 1.71
CA ASP A 366 -14.88 -9.39 2.08
C ASP A 366 -16.03 -9.98 1.25
N GLY A 367 -16.90 -10.74 1.92
CA GLY A 367 -18.09 -11.35 1.35
C GLY A 367 -18.98 -11.80 2.50
N GLY A 368 -20.22 -11.30 2.55
CA GLY A 368 -21.19 -11.65 3.58
C GLY A 368 -21.31 -13.17 3.75
N VAL A 369 -21.02 -13.65 4.95
CA VAL A 369 -21.21 -15.07 5.29
C VAL A 369 -22.65 -15.26 5.73
N GLU A 370 -23.48 -15.73 4.81
CA GLU A 370 -24.73 -16.41 5.12
C GLU A 370 -24.37 -17.75 5.77
N VAL A 371 -24.57 -17.85 7.09
CA VAL A 371 -24.33 -19.08 7.84
C VAL A 371 -25.49 -20.04 7.61
N ALA A 372 -25.38 -20.90 6.60
CA ALA A 372 -26.20 -22.09 6.49
C ALA A 372 -25.69 -23.14 7.50
N MET A 373 -26.23 -23.13 8.72
CA MET A 373 -26.09 -24.27 9.62
C MET A 373 -27.02 -25.39 9.18
N LEU A 374 -26.43 -26.46 8.64
CA LEU A 374 -27.09 -27.74 8.46
C LEU A 374 -27.52 -28.30 9.82
N GLU A 375 -28.82 -28.36 10.04
CA GLU A 375 -29.44 -29.15 11.11
C GLU A 375 -28.96 -30.61 11.02
N LYS A 376 -28.30 -31.10 12.08
CA LYS A 376 -28.22 -32.54 12.33
C LYS A 376 -29.04 -32.85 13.56
N GLY A 377 -30.29 -33.23 13.29
CA GLY A 377 -31.18 -33.83 14.25
C GLY A 377 -30.56 -35.08 14.88
N CYS A 378 -30.64 -35.14 16.20
CA CYS A 378 -30.31 -36.29 17.01
C CYS A 378 -31.39 -37.39 16.79
N LYS A 379 -30.99 -38.57 16.30
CA LYS A 379 -31.74 -39.82 16.50
C LYS A 379 -30.78 -40.93 16.93
N LYS A 380 -31.04 -41.47 18.12
CA LYS A 380 -30.47 -42.71 18.66
C LYS A 380 -31.24 -43.90 18.08
N GLU A 381 -30.52 -44.95 17.69
CA GLU A 381 -30.89 -46.39 17.72
C GLU A 381 -29.69 -47.18 17.16
N SER A 382 -28.90 -47.87 18.00
CA SER A 382 -28.98 -49.29 18.42
C SER A 382 -28.05 -50.21 17.61
N GLU A 383 -27.36 -51.10 18.32
CA GLU A 383 -26.15 -51.87 18.00
C GLU A 383 -26.30 -52.98 16.93
N ASN A 384 -25.24 -53.27 16.14
CA ASN A 384 -24.40 -54.51 16.20
C ASN A 384 -23.37 -54.53 15.01
N PRO A 385 -22.13 -55.07 15.16
CA PRO A 385 -21.04 -54.92 14.17
C PRO A 385 -20.76 -56.20 13.35
N GLN A 386 -20.31 -56.08 12.10
CA GLN A 386 -19.59 -57.12 11.31
C GLN A 386 -18.83 -56.51 10.10
N PRO A 387 -17.85 -57.21 9.48
CA PRO A 387 -16.46 -56.75 9.42
C PRO A 387 -16.04 -56.06 8.11
N ARG A 388 -15.02 -55.20 8.19
CA ARG A 388 -14.34 -54.57 7.05
C ARG A 388 -13.38 -55.55 6.36
N CYS A 389 -13.71 -55.93 5.12
CA CYS A 389 -12.72 -56.48 4.18
C CYS A 389 -11.76 -55.37 3.73
N LYS A 390 -10.47 -55.50 4.04
CA LYS A 390 -9.41 -54.62 3.51
C LYS A 390 -9.01 -55.13 2.12
N MET A 391 -9.25 -54.33 1.08
CA MET A 391 -8.88 -54.64 -0.30
C MET A 391 -7.37 -54.39 -0.49
N HIS A 392 -6.66 -55.35 -1.11
CA HIS A 392 -5.21 -55.33 -1.26
C HIS A 392 -4.75 -54.22 -2.24
N PRO A 393 -3.67 -53.46 -1.94
CA PRO A 393 -3.25 -52.29 -2.73
C PRO A 393 -2.95 -52.58 -4.22
N LEU A 394 -2.63 -53.83 -4.58
CA LEU A 394 -2.45 -54.26 -5.97
C LEU A 394 -3.74 -54.22 -6.81
N TRP A 395 -4.91 -54.36 -6.19
CA TRP A 395 -6.21 -54.28 -6.89
C TRP A 395 -6.63 -52.84 -7.17
N ILE A 396 -6.25 -51.89 -6.31
CA ILE A 396 -6.48 -50.45 -6.53
C ILE A 396 -5.63 -49.97 -7.70
N ALA A 397 -4.37 -50.40 -7.78
CA ALA A 397 -3.49 -50.08 -8.91
C ALA A 397 -4.02 -50.63 -10.24
N LEU A 398 -4.60 -51.83 -10.26
CA LEU A 398 -5.17 -52.43 -11.48
C LEU A 398 -6.40 -51.66 -11.98
N ILE A 399 -7.27 -51.19 -11.07
CA ILE A 399 -8.46 -50.39 -11.42
C ILE A 399 -8.07 -49.02 -11.98
N VAL A 400 -7.04 -48.38 -11.41
CA VAL A 400 -6.55 -47.09 -11.91
C VAL A 400 -5.90 -47.23 -13.29
N VAL A 401 -5.11 -48.28 -13.53
CA VAL A 401 -4.47 -48.52 -14.84
C VAL A 401 -5.50 -48.84 -15.92
N LEU A 402 -6.52 -49.66 -15.62
CA LEU A 402 -7.60 -49.97 -16.56
C LEU A 402 -8.50 -48.75 -16.85
N GLY A 403 -8.75 -47.90 -15.85
CA GLY A 403 -9.50 -46.66 -16.02
C GLY A 403 -8.81 -45.64 -16.92
N VAL A 404 -7.48 -45.49 -16.77
CA VAL A 404 -6.68 -44.58 -17.62
C VAL A 404 -6.60 -45.10 -19.06
N LEU A 405 -6.46 -46.41 -19.27
CA LEU A 405 -6.48 -47.02 -20.60
C LEU A 405 -7.83 -46.84 -21.33
N PHE A 406 -8.94 -46.91 -20.59
CA PHE A 406 -10.28 -46.72 -21.15
C PHE A 406 -10.52 -45.26 -21.58
N VAL A 407 -10.05 -44.28 -20.80
CA VAL A 407 -10.16 -42.85 -21.15
C VAL A 407 -9.29 -42.50 -22.36
N VAL A 408 -8.09 -43.08 -22.47
CA VAL A 408 -7.21 -42.87 -23.64
C VAL A 408 -7.84 -43.47 -24.91
N LEU A 409 -8.50 -44.63 -24.81
CA LEU A 409 -9.17 -45.27 -25.98
C LEU A 409 -10.43 -44.51 -26.43
N VAL A 410 -11.18 -43.89 -25.51
CA VAL A 410 -12.44 -43.21 -25.79
C VAL A 410 -12.23 -41.75 -26.23
N VAL A 411 -11.11 -41.12 -25.84
CA VAL A 411 -10.82 -39.71 -26.18
C VAL A 411 -9.93 -39.57 -27.42
N ALA A 412 -9.15 -40.60 -27.81
CA ALA A 412 -8.22 -40.52 -28.94
C ALA A 412 -8.73 -41.11 -30.28
N LEU A 413 -9.95 -41.67 -30.34
CA LEU A 413 -10.61 -42.08 -31.59
C LEU A 413 -11.90 -41.26 -31.77
N PRO A 414 -11.80 -39.98 -32.16
CA PRO A 414 -12.11 -39.68 -33.57
C PRO A 414 -11.37 -38.43 -34.07
N LEU A 415 -10.22 -38.59 -34.75
CA LEU A 415 -9.64 -37.55 -35.61
C LEU A 415 -8.71 -38.16 -36.67
N VAL A 416 -9.08 -39.34 -37.21
CA VAL A 416 -8.63 -39.83 -38.51
C VAL A 416 -9.78 -40.63 -39.11
N LEU A 417 -10.69 -39.95 -39.79
CA LEU A 417 -11.48 -40.42 -40.93
C LEU A 417 -12.21 -39.24 -41.57
#